data_AF-A0AAE9D4M9-F1
#
_entry.id   AF-A0AAE9D4M9-F1
#
_cell.length_a   1.000
_cell.length_b   1.000
_cell.length_c   1.000
_cell.angle_alpha   90.00
_cell.angle_beta   90.00
_cell.angle_gamma   90.00
#
_symmetry.space_group_name_H-M   'P 1'
#
loop_
_entity.id
_entity.type
_entity.pdbx_description
1 polymer ?
#
loop_
_entity_poly.entity_id
_entity_poly.type
_entity_poly.pdbx_seq_one_letter_code
_entity_poly.pdbx_strand_id
1 'polypeptide(L)'
;MSIMMNTKPVTYVSLKTVLCHTEPNLRFQISTRMPSIRQTEKRVPLKIETLALQEFKTTVNGTSYELGVYRDFHPDAVVADQIKRENENGGVKHDLDEYGFKVNPFSTPIFPGDMDFRNGQSPSFGDDLPEDLYRHELKMAEEALKKLEELEAKGITVEEYLQTAQEEVEGDVRQYIADGKEYVQRTIEHARATLYPYDCRKNDERPPYTPYIQLTVSKNWKQEIQRTSYDRKLYEAAKQVNHWFFANRGIIRVNQLNVLSHGEVCRLPIGLQICASIVTGYEWNMLPISSVLTPYCQTVRIRSIASLNCDSPVVRNAKILEISTENLMWPTTNLHQLPNPQIELSYPYTDQITTANYFDRITEWLSIDRFIGSKLSIMLDTEDAGEKVLEMARSSSSERANCRSFKRCVRVRWQNGKDIRICYVKNKKRSQFEWILKTRIIKAEA
;
A
#
# COMPACT_ATOMS: atom_id res chain seq x y z
N MET A 1 -9.30 36.77 -44.49
CA MET A 1 -9.48 35.44 -45.09
C MET A 1 -9.77 34.46 -43.95
N SER A 2 -11.04 34.19 -43.65
CA SER A 2 -11.44 33.23 -42.62
C SER A 2 -11.38 31.84 -43.24
N ILE A 3 -10.48 30.98 -42.75
CA ILE A 3 -10.49 29.57 -43.11
C ILE A 3 -11.76 28.99 -42.47
N MET A 4 -12.81 28.78 -43.28
CA MET A 4 -13.94 27.94 -42.88
C MET A 4 -13.40 26.53 -42.68
N MET A 5 -13.13 26.15 -41.43
CA MET A 5 -12.90 24.76 -41.09
C MET A 5 -14.20 24.00 -41.35
N ASN A 6 -14.19 23.18 -42.40
CA ASN A 6 -15.28 22.27 -42.72
C ASN A 6 -15.29 21.12 -41.70
N THR A 7 -15.80 21.38 -40.50
CA THR A 7 -15.83 20.40 -39.41
C THR A 7 -17.07 19.52 -39.55
N LYS A 8 -16.96 18.45 -40.35
CA LYS A 8 -17.93 17.35 -40.23
C LYS A 8 -17.88 16.82 -38.80
N PRO A 9 -18.96 16.89 -38.00
CA PRO A 9 -18.94 16.41 -36.63
C PRO A 9 -18.66 14.90 -36.64
N VAL A 10 -17.81 14.46 -35.72
CA VAL A 10 -17.49 13.03 -35.56
C VAL A 10 -18.79 12.29 -35.27
N THR A 11 -19.07 11.24 -36.06
CA THR A 11 -20.28 10.45 -35.83
C THR A 11 -20.22 9.77 -34.46
N TYR A 12 -21.39 9.52 -33.86
CA TYR A 12 -21.47 8.84 -32.56
C TYR A 12 -20.75 7.48 -32.54
N VAL A 13 -20.84 6.72 -33.65
CA VAL A 13 -20.18 5.41 -33.78
C VAL A 13 -18.67 5.57 -33.85
N SER A 14 -18.15 6.49 -34.67
CA SER A 14 -16.72 6.76 -34.77
C SER A 14 -16.15 7.23 -33.43
N LEU A 15 -16.86 8.11 -32.72
CA LEU A 15 -16.46 8.61 -31.41
C LEU A 15 -16.38 7.48 -30.38
N LYS A 16 -17.37 6.59 -30.32
CA LYS A 16 -17.33 5.40 -29.46
C LYS A 16 -16.09 4.54 -29.71
N THR A 17 -15.79 4.26 -30.98
CA THR A 17 -14.64 3.45 -31.35
C THR A 17 -13.34 4.10 -30.90
N VAL A 18 -13.16 5.40 -31.17
CA VAL A 18 -11.98 6.14 -30.72
C VAL A 18 -11.84 6.06 -29.19
N LEU A 19 -12.91 6.34 -28.45
CA LEU A 19 -12.90 6.30 -26.98
C LEU A 19 -12.63 4.91 -26.40
N CYS A 20 -13.08 3.83 -27.07
CA CYS A 20 -12.77 2.45 -26.68
C CYS A 20 -11.27 2.14 -26.71
N HIS A 21 -10.52 2.82 -27.59
CA HIS A 21 -9.09 2.62 -27.81
C HIS A 21 -8.22 3.77 -27.25
N THR A 22 -8.85 4.78 -26.64
CA THR A 22 -8.14 5.91 -26.03
C THR A 22 -7.62 5.54 -24.64
N GLU A 23 -6.39 5.91 -24.33
CA GLU A 23 -5.76 5.67 -23.03
C GLU A 23 -6.60 6.29 -21.88
N PRO A 24 -6.83 5.58 -20.76
CA PRO A 24 -7.69 6.02 -19.67
C PRO A 24 -7.46 7.44 -19.12
N ASN A 25 -6.21 7.85 -18.92
CA ASN A 25 -5.91 9.17 -18.38
C ASN A 25 -6.30 10.29 -19.36
N LEU A 26 -6.07 10.06 -20.66
CA LEU A 26 -6.53 10.98 -21.70
C LEU A 26 -8.07 11.05 -21.74
N ARG A 27 -8.76 9.92 -21.55
CA ARG A 27 -10.24 9.91 -21.45
C ARG A 27 -10.75 10.74 -20.27
N PHE A 28 -10.06 10.73 -19.14
CA PHE A 28 -10.43 11.59 -18.00
C PHE A 28 -10.30 13.06 -18.37
N GLN A 29 -9.20 13.47 -19.02
CA GLN A 29 -9.01 14.83 -19.50
C GLN A 29 -10.07 15.26 -20.53
N ILE A 30 -10.44 14.36 -21.46
CA ILE A 30 -11.53 14.62 -22.43
C ILE A 30 -12.84 14.82 -21.68
N SER A 31 -13.18 13.94 -20.74
CA SER A 31 -14.41 14.04 -19.95
C SER A 31 -14.49 15.33 -19.15
N THR A 32 -13.39 15.78 -18.54
CA THR A 32 -13.36 17.02 -17.75
C THR A 32 -13.43 18.26 -18.64
N ARG A 33 -12.64 18.33 -19.72
CA ARG A 33 -12.50 19.51 -20.58
C ARG A 33 -13.56 19.64 -21.69
N MET A 34 -14.25 18.56 -22.06
CA MET A 34 -15.22 18.55 -23.17
C MET A 34 -16.61 18.05 -22.72
N PRO A 35 -17.47 18.94 -22.18
CA PRO A 35 -18.81 18.56 -21.70
C PRO A 35 -19.69 17.88 -22.75
N SER A 36 -19.58 18.26 -24.03
CA SER A 36 -20.37 17.70 -25.14
C SER A 36 -20.07 16.22 -25.41
N ILE A 37 -18.87 15.74 -25.08
CA ILE A 37 -18.44 14.34 -25.29
C ILE A 37 -18.57 13.51 -24.00
N ARG A 38 -18.58 14.16 -22.83
CA ARG A 38 -18.57 13.55 -21.50
C ARG A 38 -19.56 12.39 -21.34
N GLN A 39 -20.83 12.56 -21.72
CA GLN A 39 -21.83 11.50 -21.55
C GLN A 39 -21.51 10.26 -22.39
N THR A 40 -21.05 10.46 -23.63
CA THR A 40 -20.64 9.36 -24.52
C THR A 40 -19.40 8.67 -23.99
N GLU A 41 -18.40 9.43 -23.52
CA GLU A 41 -17.19 8.91 -22.87
C GLU A 41 -17.52 8.05 -21.66
N LYS A 42 -18.41 8.51 -20.78
CA LYS A 42 -18.80 7.78 -19.58
C LYS A 42 -19.54 6.47 -19.87
N ARG A 43 -20.31 6.41 -20.96
CA ARG A 43 -21.02 5.21 -21.43
C ARG A 43 -20.11 4.18 -22.10
N VAL A 44 -19.00 4.61 -22.69
CA VAL A 44 -18.04 3.69 -23.32
C VAL A 44 -17.28 2.93 -22.22
N PRO A 45 -17.21 1.58 -22.26
CA PRO A 45 -16.50 0.81 -21.26
C PRO A 45 -15.06 1.30 -21.05
N LEU A 46 -14.67 1.46 -19.79
CA LEU A 46 -13.32 1.86 -19.42
C LEU A 46 -12.50 0.59 -19.10
N LYS A 47 -11.34 0.47 -19.73
CA LYS A 47 -10.36 -0.61 -19.51
C LYS A 47 -9.09 0.01 -18.95
N ILE A 48 -8.66 -0.45 -17.79
CA ILE A 48 -7.46 0.02 -17.08
C ILE A 48 -6.52 -1.17 -16.91
N GLU A 49 -5.23 -0.97 -17.17
CA GLU A 49 -4.22 -2.01 -16.96
C GLU A 49 -3.87 -2.10 -15.48
N THR A 50 -3.50 -0.98 -14.86
CA THR A 50 -3.21 -0.91 -13.42
C THR A 50 -3.99 0.21 -12.75
N LEU A 51 -4.70 -0.12 -11.67
CA LEU A 51 -5.41 0.84 -10.82
C LEU A 51 -4.90 0.68 -9.39
N ALA A 52 -4.45 1.76 -8.77
CA ALA A 52 -4.18 1.82 -7.33
C ALA A 52 -5.05 2.90 -6.68
N LEU A 53 -5.65 2.55 -5.54
CA LEU A 53 -6.56 3.42 -4.79
C LEU A 53 -6.06 3.60 -3.36
N GLN A 54 -5.99 4.84 -2.90
CA GLN A 54 -5.63 5.30 -1.55
C GLN A 54 -6.55 6.48 -1.17
N GLU A 55 -6.46 7.05 0.04
CA GLU A 55 -7.36 8.14 0.46
C GLU A 55 -7.19 9.41 -0.39
N PHE A 56 -5.95 9.90 -0.54
CA PHE A 56 -5.66 11.14 -1.27
C PHE A 56 -4.88 10.90 -2.58
N LYS A 57 -4.75 9.65 -3.01
CA LYS A 57 -4.01 9.28 -4.22
C LYS A 57 -4.75 8.23 -5.03
N THR A 58 -4.82 8.45 -6.33
CA THR A 58 -5.31 7.47 -7.30
C THR A 58 -4.31 7.34 -8.43
N THR A 59 -3.89 6.12 -8.74
CA THR A 59 -2.92 5.85 -9.82
C THR A 59 -3.56 5.00 -10.90
N VAL A 60 -3.53 5.48 -12.15
CA VAL A 60 -4.10 4.82 -13.32
C VAL A 60 -3.04 4.65 -14.39
N ASN A 61 -2.71 3.41 -14.74
CA ASN A 61 -1.66 3.06 -15.72
C ASN A 61 -0.33 3.79 -15.47
N GLY A 62 0.08 3.86 -14.19
CA GLY A 62 1.31 4.54 -13.76
C GLY A 62 1.24 6.07 -13.70
N THR A 63 0.10 6.69 -14.03
CA THR A 63 -0.14 8.13 -13.82
C THR A 63 -0.78 8.32 -12.45
N SER A 64 -0.14 9.06 -11.55
CA SER A 64 -0.66 9.30 -10.20
C SER A 64 -1.32 10.67 -10.09
N TYR A 65 -2.48 10.73 -9.46
CA TYR A 65 -3.22 11.94 -9.11
C TYR A 65 -3.25 12.01 -7.59
N GLU A 66 -2.48 12.94 -7.02
CA GLU A 66 -2.25 13.00 -5.58
C GLU A 66 -2.63 14.38 -5.05
N LEU A 67 -3.47 14.40 -4.02
CA LEU A 67 -3.92 15.60 -3.35
C LEU A 67 -3.10 15.85 -2.09
N GLY A 68 -2.93 17.11 -1.71
CA GLY A 68 -2.36 17.52 -0.44
C GLY A 68 -2.66 18.97 -0.11
N VAL A 69 -2.43 19.37 1.13
CA VAL A 69 -2.51 20.76 1.57
C VAL A 69 -1.15 21.41 1.38
N TYR A 70 -1.08 22.35 0.45
CA TYR A 70 0.08 23.22 0.24
C TYR A 70 -0.05 24.44 1.15
N ARG A 71 1.01 24.74 1.91
CA ARG A 71 1.05 25.89 2.82
C ARG A 71 1.85 27.02 2.17
N ASP A 72 1.17 28.04 1.70
CA ASP A 72 1.78 29.20 1.02
C ASP A 72 2.17 30.26 2.05
N PHE A 73 3.44 30.28 2.42
CA PHE A 73 3.99 31.27 3.35
C PHE A 73 4.40 32.54 2.59
N HIS A 74 4.40 33.68 3.29
CA HIS A 74 4.96 34.90 2.74
C HIS A 74 6.44 34.69 2.36
N PRO A 75 6.95 35.25 1.23
CA PRO A 75 8.33 35.05 0.79
C PRO A 75 9.41 35.37 1.84
N ASP A 76 9.13 36.33 2.72
CA ASP A 76 10.04 36.76 3.79
C ASP A 76 9.92 35.91 5.08
N ALA A 77 9.00 34.94 5.12
CA ALA A 77 8.84 34.09 6.28
C ALA A 77 9.98 33.06 6.37
N VAL A 78 10.51 32.88 7.58
CA VAL A 78 11.45 31.79 7.85
C VAL A 78 10.67 30.48 7.94
N VAL A 79 10.72 29.69 6.86
CA VAL A 79 10.03 28.40 6.77
C VAL A 79 11.03 27.27 7.01
N ALA A 80 10.69 26.37 7.94
CA ALA A 80 11.48 25.18 8.20
C ALA A 80 11.63 24.29 6.95
N ASP A 81 12.79 23.69 6.76
CA ASP A 81 13.08 22.90 5.56
C ASP A 81 12.17 21.67 5.39
N GLN A 82 11.69 21.10 6.50
CA GLN A 82 10.67 20.06 6.46
C GLN A 82 9.39 20.53 5.75
N ILE A 83 8.90 21.73 6.06
CA ILE A 83 7.69 22.30 5.47
C ILE A 83 7.89 22.54 3.97
N LYS A 84 9.07 23.02 3.57
CA LYS A 84 9.44 23.19 2.15
C LYS A 84 9.42 21.86 1.41
N ARG A 85 10.06 20.82 1.96
CA ARG A 85 10.05 19.45 1.39
C ARG A 85 8.64 18.88 1.29
N GLU A 86 7.80 19.07 2.32
CA GLU A 86 6.40 18.63 2.29
C GLU A 86 5.62 19.33 1.17
N ASN A 87 5.80 20.64 0.99
CA ASN A 87 5.19 21.42 -0.09
C ASN A 87 5.68 20.97 -1.48
N GLU A 88 6.99 20.74 -1.65
CA GLU A 88 7.59 20.21 -2.89
C GLU A 88 7.07 18.81 -3.22
N ASN A 89 6.83 17.97 -2.21
CA ASN A 89 6.27 16.62 -2.34
C ASN A 89 4.74 16.57 -2.48
N GLY A 90 4.12 17.68 -2.85
CA GLY A 90 2.69 17.71 -3.15
C GLY A 90 1.80 18.19 -1.99
N GLY A 91 2.38 18.75 -0.94
CA GLY A 91 1.68 19.16 0.28
C GLY A 91 1.38 18.01 1.23
N VAL A 92 1.00 18.35 2.47
CA VAL A 92 0.69 17.35 3.52
C VAL A 92 -0.61 16.60 3.21
N LYS A 93 -0.65 15.31 3.55
CA LYS A 93 -1.76 14.38 3.18
C LYS A 93 -2.82 14.28 4.28
N HIS A 94 -3.20 15.42 4.83
CA HIS A 94 -4.20 15.55 5.87
C HIS A 94 -4.68 17.00 5.92
N ASP A 95 -5.90 17.19 6.42
CA ASP A 95 -6.41 18.52 6.74
C ASP A 95 -5.68 19.09 7.97
N LEU A 96 -5.52 20.41 7.99
CA LEU A 96 -5.01 21.15 9.14
C LEU A 96 -6.16 21.92 9.80
N ASP A 97 -6.12 22.04 11.13
CA ASP A 97 -7.04 22.89 11.88
C ASP A 97 -6.63 24.38 11.81
N GLU A 98 -7.35 25.25 12.52
CA GLU A 98 -7.10 26.70 12.46
C GLU A 98 -5.73 27.13 13.03
N TYR A 99 -5.12 26.28 13.86
CA TYR A 99 -3.80 26.51 14.45
C TYR A 99 -2.69 25.75 13.71
N GLY A 100 -3.03 24.90 12.75
CA GLY A 100 -2.08 24.12 11.96
C GLY A 100 -1.82 22.71 12.49
N PHE A 101 -2.63 22.19 13.41
CA PHE A 101 -2.56 20.78 13.81
C PHE A 101 -3.18 19.87 12.76
N LYS A 102 -2.62 18.68 12.64
CA LYS A 102 -3.21 17.60 11.84
C LYS A 102 -4.60 17.23 12.39
N VAL A 103 -5.61 17.33 11.54
CA VAL A 103 -6.95 16.85 11.87
C VAL A 103 -6.94 15.32 11.90
N ASN A 104 -7.63 14.76 12.90
CA ASN A 104 -7.76 13.32 13.05
C ASN A 104 -8.49 12.68 11.83
N PRO A 105 -7.86 11.82 11.02
CA PRO A 105 -8.47 11.12 9.89
C PRO A 105 -9.57 10.15 10.35
N PHE A 106 -9.54 9.65 11.59
CA PHE A 106 -10.62 8.83 12.15
C PHE A 106 -11.87 9.63 12.47
N SER A 107 -11.78 10.95 12.61
CA SER A 107 -12.96 11.82 12.77
C SER A 107 -13.63 12.16 11.43
N THR A 108 -13.01 11.79 10.30
CA THR A 108 -13.61 12.07 8.99
C THR A 108 -14.88 11.25 8.76
N PRO A 109 -15.96 11.86 8.23
CA PRO A 109 -17.20 11.16 7.96
C PRO A 109 -17.01 10.13 6.84
N ILE A 110 -17.75 9.03 6.89
CA ILE A 110 -17.87 8.08 5.77
C ILE A 110 -19.05 8.51 4.92
N PHE A 111 -18.82 8.78 3.64
CA PHE A 111 -19.89 9.06 2.71
C PHE A 111 -20.32 7.82 1.93
N PRO A 112 -21.56 7.77 1.42
CA PRO A 112 -21.98 6.70 0.52
C PRO A 112 -20.98 6.51 -0.64
N GLY A 113 -20.65 5.24 -0.90
CA GLY A 113 -19.66 4.85 -1.90
C GLY A 113 -18.21 4.81 -1.41
N ASP A 114 -17.87 5.39 -0.26
CA ASP A 114 -16.52 5.31 0.31
C ASP A 114 -16.20 3.87 0.77
N MET A 115 -14.92 3.50 0.71
CA MET A 115 -14.40 2.26 1.32
C MET A 115 -13.64 2.60 2.60
N ASP A 116 -14.07 2.03 3.72
CA ASP A 116 -13.47 2.27 5.03
C ASP A 116 -12.42 1.19 5.36
N PHE A 117 -11.15 1.58 5.50
CA PHE A 117 -10.04 0.72 5.90
C PHE A 117 -9.55 0.98 7.33
N ARG A 118 -10.33 1.71 8.15
CA ARG A 118 -9.98 2.01 9.54
C ARG A 118 -10.10 0.80 10.46
N ASN A 119 -10.82 -0.25 10.04
CA ASN A 119 -10.93 -1.56 10.73
C ASN A 119 -11.31 -1.48 12.22
N GLY A 120 -11.98 -0.40 12.66
CA GLY A 120 -12.28 -0.15 14.08
C GLY A 120 -11.03 0.11 14.95
N GLN A 121 -9.84 0.12 14.36
CA GLN A 121 -8.61 0.51 15.03
C GLN A 121 -8.54 2.03 14.97
N SER A 122 -8.72 2.70 16.10
CA SER A 122 -8.07 3.99 16.27
C SER A 122 -6.63 3.67 16.68
N PRO A 123 -5.61 3.79 15.81
CA PRO A 123 -4.27 4.01 16.32
C PRO A 123 -4.32 5.18 17.31
N SER A 124 -3.37 5.20 18.25
CA SER A 124 -3.10 6.39 19.05
C SER A 124 -2.93 7.56 18.08
N PHE A 125 -3.99 8.34 17.91
CA PHE A 125 -3.93 9.50 17.05
C PHE A 125 -3.14 10.55 17.83
N GLY A 126 -1.83 10.60 17.56
CA GLY A 126 -0.87 11.40 18.34
C GLY A 126 0.37 10.60 18.74
N ASP A 127 1.09 10.02 17.78
CA ASP A 127 2.53 9.71 17.98
C ASP A 127 3.37 11.01 18.06
N ASP A 128 2.72 12.17 18.03
CA ASP A 128 3.31 13.42 18.48
C ASP A 128 3.57 13.29 19.98
N LEU A 129 4.82 13.45 20.37
CA LEU A 129 5.19 13.53 21.78
C LEU A 129 4.34 14.63 22.46
N PRO A 130 3.98 14.49 23.75
CA PRO A 130 3.41 15.59 24.52
C PRO A 130 4.19 16.89 24.29
N GLU A 131 3.49 18.02 24.20
CA GLU A 131 4.07 19.36 23.98
C GLU A 131 5.32 19.60 24.85
N ASP A 132 5.25 19.21 26.12
CA ASP A 132 6.34 19.36 27.09
C ASP A 132 7.62 18.63 26.69
N LEU A 133 7.52 17.47 26.03
CA LEU A 133 8.68 16.73 25.54
C LEU A 133 9.34 17.44 24.35
N TYR A 134 8.56 18.00 23.42
CA TYR A 134 9.13 18.81 22.34
C TYR A 134 9.76 20.11 22.86
N ARG A 135 9.18 20.73 23.88
CA ARG A 135 9.76 21.91 24.54
C ARG A 135 11.06 21.56 25.28
N HIS A 136 11.11 20.40 25.94
CA HIS A 136 12.33 19.88 26.56
C HIS A 136 13.41 19.59 25.50
N GLU A 137 13.05 18.89 24.42
CA GLU A 137 13.94 18.59 23.29
C GLU A 137 14.54 19.87 22.69
N LEU A 138 13.69 20.87 22.40
CA LEU A 138 14.13 22.16 21.87
C LEU A 138 15.12 22.84 22.83
N LYS A 139 14.81 22.86 24.13
CA LYS A 139 15.69 23.47 25.14
C LYS A 139 17.06 22.77 25.19
N MET A 140 17.09 21.45 25.25
CA MET A 140 18.34 20.67 25.29
C MET A 140 19.18 20.87 24.03
N ALA A 141 18.52 20.89 22.86
CA ALA A 141 19.19 21.11 21.58
C ALA A 141 19.75 22.55 21.47
N GLU A 142 19.02 23.57 21.93
CA GLU A 142 19.49 24.97 21.94
C GLU A 142 20.70 25.15 22.88
N GLU A 143 20.68 24.52 24.06
CA GLU A 143 21.81 24.50 24.99
C GLU A 143 23.03 23.80 24.37
N ALA A 144 22.82 22.65 23.70
CA ALA A 144 23.87 21.94 22.98
C ALA A 144 24.45 22.76 21.82
N LEU A 145 23.61 23.45 21.03
CA LEU A 145 24.06 24.28 19.92
C LEU A 145 24.93 25.44 20.41
N LYS A 146 24.49 26.15 21.46
CA LYS A 146 25.27 27.21 22.08
C LYS A 146 26.63 26.68 22.55
N LYS A 147 26.66 25.48 23.14
CA LYS A 147 27.91 24.86 23.58
C LYS A 147 28.83 24.52 22.42
N LEU A 148 28.30 23.95 21.34
CA LEU A 148 29.07 23.63 20.13
C LEU A 148 29.68 24.89 19.50
N GLU A 149 28.95 26.01 19.45
CA GLU A 149 29.45 27.30 18.97
C GLU A 149 30.57 27.85 19.89
N GLU A 150 30.43 27.70 21.20
CA GLU A 150 31.49 28.07 22.15
C GLU A 150 32.77 27.24 21.97
N LEU A 151 32.64 25.93 21.70
CA LEU A 151 33.79 25.03 21.48
C LEU A 151 34.49 25.36 20.15
N GLU A 152 33.71 25.58 19.09
CA GLU A 152 34.20 26.01 17.78
C GLU A 152 34.98 27.33 17.90
N ALA A 153 34.45 28.31 18.64
CA ALA A 153 35.13 29.59 18.88
C ALA A 153 36.43 29.44 19.70
N LYS A 154 36.55 28.40 20.53
CA LYS A 154 37.75 28.09 21.33
C LYS A 154 38.74 27.16 20.62
N GLY A 155 38.39 26.64 19.44
CA GLY A 155 39.18 25.65 18.72
C GLY A 155 39.28 24.30 19.44
N ILE A 156 38.32 23.97 20.30
CA ILE A 156 38.25 22.70 21.03
C ILE A 156 37.38 21.73 20.23
N THR A 157 37.86 20.51 20.03
CA THR A 157 37.07 19.48 19.34
C THR A 157 35.99 18.89 20.26
N VAL A 158 34.90 18.39 19.67
CA VAL A 158 33.82 17.74 20.41
C VAL A 158 34.36 16.53 21.20
N GLU A 159 35.28 15.78 20.61
CA GLU A 159 35.92 14.62 21.22
C GLU A 159 36.75 14.98 22.46
N GLU A 160 37.55 16.04 22.39
CA GLU A 160 38.34 16.55 23.52
C GLU A 160 37.44 17.02 24.67
N TYR A 161 36.33 17.67 24.34
CA TYR A 161 35.35 18.14 25.32
C TYR A 161 34.64 16.96 26.02
N LEU A 162 34.17 15.97 25.27
CA LEU A 162 33.42 14.84 25.81
C LEU A 162 34.26 13.90 26.69
N GLN A 163 35.59 13.89 26.52
CA GLN A 163 36.53 13.18 27.39
C GLN A 163 36.74 13.88 28.73
N THR A 164 36.64 15.20 28.77
CA THR A 164 36.92 16.01 29.97
C THR A 164 35.68 16.39 30.77
N ALA A 165 34.49 16.38 30.14
CA ALA A 165 33.23 16.87 30.74
C ALA A 165 32.37 15.79 31.44
N GLN A 166 32.97 14.75 32.04
CA GLN A 166 32.24 13.53 32.48
C GLN A 166 31.14 13.73 33.55
N GLU A 167 31.11 14.84 34.31
CA GLU A 167 30.16 15.05 35.41
C GLU A 167 29.32 16.37 35.33
N GLU A 168 29.60 17.27 34.38
CA GLU A 168 29.01 18.64 34.39
C GLU A 168 27.82 18.87 33.44
N VAL A 169 27.54 17.95 32.51
CA VAL A 169 26.54 18.14 31.45
C VAL A 169 25.40 17.14 31.59
N GLU A 170 24.15 17.62 31.56
CA GLU A 170 22.95 16.78 31.56
C GLU A 170 23.01 15.76 30.40
N GLY A 171 22.58 14.52 30.67
CA GLY A 171 22.79 13.39 29.76
C GLY A 171 22.25 13.63 28.34
N ASP A 172 21.11 14.30 28.23
CA ASP A 172 20.46 14.63 26.95
C ASP A 172 21.28 15.66 26.15
N VAL A 173 21.75 16.74 26.80
CA VAL A 173 22.58 17.78 26.16
C VAL A 173 23.91 17.18 25.68
N ARG A 174 24.51 16.31 26.48
CA ARG A 174 25.76 15.62 26.12
C ARG A 174 25.59 14.77 24.86
N GLN A 175 24.46 14.08 24.71
CA GLN A 175 24.15 13.30 23.51
C GLN A 175 24.07 14.19 22.27
N TYR A 176 23.34 15.31 22.35
CA TYR A 176 23.24 16.27 21.24
C TYR A 176 24.59 16.86 20.84
N ILE A 177 25.44 17.18 21.81
CA ILE A 177 26.81 17.65 21.52
C ILE A 177 27.59 16.57 20.74
N ALA A 178 27.47 15.31 21.13
CA ALA A 178 28.12 14.18 20.44
C ALA A 178 27.57 13.96 19.03
N ASP A 179 26.28 14.21 18.79
CA ASP A 179 25.65 14.07 17.47
C ASP A 179 26.09 15.17 16.49
N GLY A 180 26.62 16.29 17.00
CA GLY A 180 27.26 17.34 16.22
C GLY A 180 26.33 18.45 15.72
N LYS A 181 26.93 19.58 15.31
CA LYS A 181 26.24 20.85 15.04
C LYS A 181 25.14 20.77 14.00
N GLU A 182 25.40 20.10 12.88
CA GLU A 182 24.40 19.97 11.79
C GLU A 182 23.17 19.18 12.24
N TYR A 183 23.38 18.08 12.98
CA TYR A 183 22.28 17.29 13.54
C TYR A 183 21.45 18.13 14.51
N VAL A 184 22.10 18.81 15.45
CA VAL A 184 21.44 19.65 16.46
C VAL A 184 20.63 20.78 15.81
N GLN A 185 21.18 21.46 14.81
CA GLN A 185 20.47 22.50 14.05
C GLN A 185 19.18 21.95 13.41
N ARG A 186 19.26 20.77 12.78
CA ARG A 186 18.09 20.11 12.18
C ARG A 186 17.05 19.73 13.24
N THR A 187 17.48 19.27 14.42
CA THR A 187 16.58 18.96 15.55
C THR A 187 15.88 20.21 16.05
N ILE A 188 16.60 21.34 16.22
CA ILE A 188 16.00 22.63 16.60
C ILE A 188 14.95 23.08 15.58
N GLU A 189 15.28 23.01 14.28
CA GLU A 189 14.34 23.35 13.22
C GLU A 189 13.08 22.48 13.23
N HIS A 190 13.23 21.17 13.40
CA HIS A 190 12.12 20.22 13.50
C HIS A 190 11.26 20.49 14.74
N ALA A 191 11.87 20.65 15.91
CA ALA A 191 11.17 20.94 17.15
C ALA A 191 10.40 22.27 17.07
N ARG A 192 11.00 23.33 16.52
CA ARG A 192 10.32 24.62 16.27
C ARG A 192 9.14 24.47 15.31
N ALA A 193 9.30 23.74 14.21
CA ALA A 193 8.21 23.49 13.27
C ALA A 193 7.06 22.70 13.91
N THR A 194 7.37 21.76 14.79
CA THR A 194 6.40 20.91 15.50
C THR A 194 5.69 21.65 16.63
N LEU A 195 6.40 22.53 17.34
CA LEU A 195 5.85 23.40 18.39
C LEU A 195 5.02 24.56 17.83
N TYR A 196 5.22 24.91 16.56
CA TYR A 196 4.58 26.07 15.95
C TYR A 196 3.04 26.09 16.08
N PRO A 197 2.30 24.98 15.81
CA PRO A 197 0.85 24.95 16.04
C PRO A 197 0.46 25.10 17.52
N TYR A 198 1.28 24.64 18.45
CA TYR A 198 1.05 24.80 19.89
C TYR A 198 1.16 26.27 20.31
N ASP A 199 2.17 26.97 19.80
CA ASP A 199 2.35 28.41 20.06
C ASP A 199 1.21 29.23 19.45
N CYS A 200 0.78 28.91 18.22
CA CYS A 200 -0.40 29.50 17.57
C CYS A 200 -1.65 29.33 18.45
N ARG A 201 -1.94 28.10 18.89
CA ARG A 201 -3.09 27.80 19.76
C ARG A 201 -3.02 28.54 21.10
N LYS A 202 -1.84 28.63 21.70
CA LYS A 202 -1.63 29.31 22.99
C LYS A 202 -1.90 30.81 22.88
N ASN A 203 -1.55 31.42 21.74
CA ASN A 203 -1.71 32.85 21.50
C ASN A 203 -3.03 33.21 20.81
N ASP A 204 -3.88 32.23 20.46
CA ASP A 204 -5.09 32.40 19.64
C ASP A 204 -4.78 33.05 18.27
N GLU A 205 -3.64 32.65 17.69
CA GLU A 205 -3.15 33.14 16.41
C GLU A 205 -3.26 32.07 15.32
N ARG A 206 -3.43 32.51 14.07
CA ARG A 206 -3.39 31.62 12.91
C ARG A 206 -1.98 31.52 12.37
N PRO A 207 -1.58 30.34 11.84
CA PRO A 207 -0.32 30.22 11.13
C PRO A 207 -0.20 31.24 9.98
N PRO A 208 1.02 31.68 9.62
CA PRO A 208 1.28 32.76 8.70
C PRO A 208 1.42 32.20 7.28
N TYR A 209 0.49 31.31 6.93
CA TYR A 209 0.40 30.72 5.60
C TYR A 209 -1.05 30.68 5.13
N THR A 210 -1.23 30.74 3.82
CA THR A 210 -2.52 30.47 3.18
C THR A 210 -2.55 29.02 2.71
N PRO A 211 -3.49 28.17 3.19
CA PRO A 211 -3.62 26.81 2.71
C PRO A 211 -4.25 26.76 1.32
N TYR A 212 -3.73 25.89 0.46
CA TYR A 212 -4.29 25.55 -0.85
C TYR A 212 -4.43 24.04 -0.98
N ILE A 213 -5.49 23.59 -1.68
CA ILE A 213 -5.56 22.20 -2.13
C ILE A 213 -4.71 22.09 -3.37
N GLN A 214 -3.68 21.25 -3.31
CA GLN A 214 -2.79 20.97 -4.42
C GLN A 214 -3.11 19.60 -5.02
N LEU A 215 -3.43 19.57 -6.31
CA LEU A 215 -3.45 18.35 -7.12
C LEU A 215 -2.10 18.25 -7.85
N THR A 216 -1.37 17.18 -7.56
CA THR A 216 -0.11 16.83 -8.22
C THR A 216 -0.33 15.64 -9.13
N VAL A 217 -0.20 15.84 -10.43
CA VAL A 217 -0.30 14.77 -11.44
C VAL A 217 1.10 14.37 -11.87
N SER A 218 1.48 13.13 -11.64
CA SER A 218 2.83 12.65 -11.95
C SER A 218 2.83 11.46 -12.91
N LYS A 219 3.73 11.50 -13.91
CA LYS A 219 3.96 10.42 -14.87
C LYS A 219 5.39 10.49 -15.40
N ASN A 220 6.13 9.38 -15.34
CA ASN A 220 7.51 9.28 -15.86
C ASN A 220 8.41 10.44 -15.40
N TRP A 221 8.44 10.72 -14.09
CA TRP A 221 9.21 11.80 -13.46
C TRP A 221 8.79 13.23 -13.80
N LYS A 222 7.80 13.41 -14.68
CA LYS A 222 7.18 14.73 -14.93
C LYS A 222 6.03 14.94 -13.96
N GLN A 223 5.91 16.17 -13.48
CA GLN A 223 4.85 16.60 -12.58
C GLN A 223 4.13 17.82 -13.16
N GLU A 224 2.80 17.81 -13.08
CA GLU A 224 1.94 18.95 -13.30
C GLU A 224 1.22 19.28 -11.99
N ILE A 225 1.24 20.55 -11.61
CA ILE A 225 0.67 21.02 -10.35
C ILE A 225 -0.49 21.95 -10.66
N GLN A 226 -1.63 21.72 -10.01
CA GLN A 226 -2.77 22.62 -9.99
C GLN A 226 -3.13 22.91 -8.54
N ARG A 227 -3.39 24.18 -8.22
CA ARG A 227 -3.74 24.64 -6.88
C ARG A 227 -5.08 25.34 -6.91
N THR A 228 -5.91 25.08 -5.90
CA THR A 228 -7.16 25.81 -5.66
C THR A 228 -7.21 26.27 -4.22
N SER A 229 -8.02 27.29 -3.94
CA SER A 229 -8.29 27.72 -2.56
C SER A 229 -8.74 26.55 -1.70
N TYR A 230 -8.34 26.53 -0.44
CA TYR A 230 -8.81 25.56 0.55
C TYR A 230 -10.21 25.95 1.06
N ASP A 231 -11.21 25.75 0.22
CA ASP A 231 -12.64 26.04 0.46
C ASP A 231 -13.43 24.82 0.97
N ARG A 232 -12.77 23.67 1.05
CA ARG A 232 -13.32 22.35 1.37
C ARG A 232 -12.24 21.48 2.00
N LYS A 233 -12.63 20.39 2.65
CA LYS A 233 -11.68 19.42 3.21
C LYS A 233 -11.05 18.56 2.11
N LEU A 234 -9.86 18.05 2.38
CA LEU A 234 -9.07 17.26 1.43
C LEU A 234 -9.83 16.00 0.98
N TYR A 235 -10.59 15.38 1.89
CA TYR A 235 -11.41 14.20 1.58
C TYR A 235 -12.57 14.51 0.61
N GLU A 236 -13.11 15.74 0.65
CA GLU A 236 -14.14 16.18 -0.30
C GLU A 236 -13.54 16.37 -1.69
N ALA A 237 -12.36 16.97 -1.77
CA ALA A 237 -11.61 17.10 -3.01
C ALA A 237 -11.23 15.73 -3.61
N ALA A 238 -10.79 14.78 -2.77
CA ALA A 238 -10.48 13.41 -3.21
C ALA A 238 -11.73 12.69 -3.76
N LYS A 239 -12.87 12.81 -3.06
CA LYS A 239 -14.14 12.26 -3.55
C LYS A 239 -14.56 12.89 -4.88
N GLN A 240 -14.32 14.19 -5.06
CA GLN A 240 -14.62 14.91 -6.30
C GLN A 240 -13.75 14.43 -7.46
N VAL A 241 -12.44 14.28 -7.26
CA VAL A 241 -11.49 13.76 -8.26
C VAL A 241 -11.90 12.35 -8.69
N ASN A 242 -12.17 11.46 -7.73
CA ASN A 242 -12.62 10.10 -8.04
C ASN A 242 -14.01 10.05 -8.67
N HIS A 243 -14.89 11.01 -8.38
CA HIS A 243 -16.12 11.21 -9.13
C HIS A 243 -15.86 11.53 -10.60
N TRP A 244 -14.94 12.46 -10.89
CA TRP A 244 -14.58 12.80 -12.27
C TRP A 244 -14.05 11.60 -13.03
N PHE A 245 -13.29 10.71 -12.37
CA PHE A 245 -12.78 9.50 -13.00
C PHE A 245 -13.86 8.45 -13.18
N PHE A 246 -14.55 8.05 -12.11
CA PHE A 246 -15.28 6.77 -12.09
C PHE A 246 -16.80 6.88 -12.01
N ALA A 247 -17.36 8.01 -11.59
CA ALA A 247 -18.81 8.15 -11.48
C ALA A 247 -19.51 8.07 -12.84
N ASN A 248 -20.77 7.63 -12.83
CA ASN A 248 -21.65 7.50 -14.00
C ASN A 248 -21.09 6.58 -15.10
N ARG A 249 -20.27 5.59 -14.72
CA ARG A 249 -19.81 4.52 -15.60
C ARG A 249 -20.51 3.22 -15.24
N GLY A 250 -20.63 2.32 -16.21
CA GLY A 250 -20.91 0.91 -15.92
C GLY A 250 -19.70 0.22 -15.30
N ILE A 251 -19.67 -1.11 -15.37
CA ILE A 251 -18.55 -1.91 -14.85
C ILE A 251 -17.23 -1.49 -15.52
N ILE A 252 -16.25 -1.10 -14.70
CA ILE A 252 -14.90 -0.79 -15.13
C ILE A 252 -14.09 -2.08 -15.15
N ARG A 253 -13.39 -2.35 -16.25
CA ARG A 253 -12.50 -3.52 -16.34
C ARG A 253 -11.09 -3.11 -15.96
N VAL A 254 -10.52 -3.82 -15.00
CA VAL A 254 -9.17 -3.55 -14.48
C VAL A 254 -8.36 -4.84 -14.60
N ASN A 255 -7.17 -4.81 -15.20
CA ASN A 255 -6.33 -6.00 -15.19
C ASN A 255 -5.75 -6.24 -13.78
N GLN A 256 -5.14 -5.21 -13.19
CA GLN A 256 -4.56 -5.28 -11.84
C GLN A 256 -5.08 -4.14 -10.96
N LEU A 257 -5.84 -4.51 -9.91
CA LEU A 257 -6.30 -3.61 -8.87
C LEU A 257 -5.42 -3.76 -7.63
N ASN A 258 -4.83 -2.65 -7.18
CA ASN A 258 -4.01 -2.60 -5.98
C ASN A 258 -4.69 -1.72 -4.93
N VAL A 259 -4.92 -2.29 -3.75
CA VAL A 259 -5.47 -1.59 -2.58
C VAL A 259 -4.58 -1.92 -1.41
N LEU A 260 -3.58 -1.06 -1.18
CA LEU A 260 -2.59 -1.19 -0.12
C LEU A 260 -2.84 -0.11 0.95
N SER A 261 -4.12 0.05 1.32
CA SER A 261 -4.58 1.06 2.26
C SER A 261 -4.52 0.55 3.70
N HIS A 262 -4.21 1.42 4.65
CA HIS A 262 -4.18 1.08 6.07
C HIS A 262 -4.66 2.27 6.90
N GLY A 263 -5.71 2.09 7.71
CA GLY A 263 -6.16 3.14 8.63
C GLY A 263 -6.80 4.37 7.98
N GLU A 264 -7.20 4.29 6.70
CA GLU A 264 -7.68 5.42 5.90
C GLU A 264 -9.05 5.14 5.25
N VAL A 265 -9.70 6.17 4.71
CA VAL A 265 -10.96 6.02 3.96
C VAL A 265 -10.74 6.35 2.50
N CYS A 266 -10.87 5.36 1.61
CA CYS A 266 -10.76 5.59 0.18
C CYS A 266 -12.04 6.21 -0.37
N ARG A 267 -11.92 7.44 -0.89
CA ARG A 267 -13.05 8.28 -1.31
C ARG A 267 -13.50 7.92 -2.72
N LEU A 268 -14.67 7.30 -2.85
CA LEU A 268 -15.16 6.77 -4.12
C LEU A 268 -16.59 7.21 -4.43
N PRO A 269 -16.98 7.19 -5.72
CA PRO A 269 -18.35 7.49 -6.11
C PRO A 269 -19.30 6.33 -5.79
N ILE A 270 -20.57 6.68 -5.57
CA ILE A 270 -21.65 5.73 -5.34
C ILE A 270 -21.82 4.82 -6.56
N GLY A 271 -22.02 3.53 -6.32
CA GLY A 271 -22.32 2.54 -7.36
C GLY A 271 -21.13 2.14 -8.22
N LEU A 272 -19.90 2.47 -7.82
CA LEU A 272 -18.70 2.00 -8.51
C LEU A 272 -18.65 0.47 -8.53
N GLN A 273 -18.48 -0.11 -9.72
CA GLN A 273 -18.28 -1.53 -9.92
C GLN A 273 -17.02 -1.81 -10.74
N ILE A 274 -16.16 -2.67 -10.21
CA ILE A 274 -14.88 -3.05 -10.80
C ILE A 274 -14.86 -4.56 -11.06
N CYS A 275 -14.59 -4.93 -12.32
CA CYS A 275 -14.26 -6.29 -12.71
C CYS A 275 -12.73 -6.38 -12.84
N ALA A 276 -12.07 -6.95 -11.83
CA ALA A 276 -10.62 -7.07 -11.76
C ALA A 276 -10.15 -8.48 -12.12
N SER A 277 -9.15 -8.62 -12.99
CA SER A 277 -8.49 -9.93 -13.21
C SER A 277 -7.68 -10.33 -11.99
N ILE A 278 -6.93 -9.37 -11.44
CA ILE A 278 -6.05 -9.55 -10.29
C ILE A 278 -6.37 -8.47 -9.26
N VAL A 279 -6.57 -8.87 -8.01
CA VAL A 279 -6.71 -7.98 -6.85
C VAL A 279 -5.53 -8.19 -5.92
N THR A 280 -4.83 -7.12 -5.54
CA THR A 280 -3.69 -7.17 -4.62
C THR A 280 -3.96 -6.24 -3.43
N GLY A 281 -3.75 -6.73 -2.22
CA GLY A 281 -3.88 -5.93 -0.99
C GLY A 281 -3.40 -6.68 0.25
N TYR A 282 -3.56 -6.06 1.41
CA TYR A 282 -3.41 -6.75 2.70
C TYR A 282 -4.71 -7.49 3.08
N GLU A 283 -4.62 -8.38 4.07
CA GLU A 283 -5.74 -9.16 4.57
C GLU A 283 -6.93 -8.29 5.00
N TRP A 284 -6.67 -7.15 5.65
CA TRP A 284 -7.71 -6.21 6.08
C TRP A 284 -8.34 -5.43 4.92
N ASN A 285 -7.71 -5.38 3.74
CA ASN A 285 -8.30 -4.71 2.58
C ASN A 285 -9.38 -5.57 1.92
N MET A 286 -9.38 -6.89 2.13
CA MET A 286 -10.20 -7.83 1.36
C MET A 286 -11.69 -7.73 1.67
N LEU A 287 -12.08 -7.32 2.88
CA LEU A 287 -13.48 -7.12 3.21
C LEU A 287 -14.01 -5.80 2.64
N PRO A 288 -13.40 -4.62 2.88
CA PRO A 288 -13.90 -3.36 2.31
C PRO A 288 -13.91 -3.35 0.78
N ILE A 289 -12.89 -3.92 0.12
CA ILE A 289 -12.82 -3.93 -1.35
C ILE A 289 -13.92 -4.78 -2.00
N SER A 290 -14.49 -5.74 -1.26
CA SER A 290 -15.59 -6.57 -1.76
C SER A 290 -16.82 -5.75 -2.16
N SER A 291 -17.00 -4.57 -1.56
CA SER A 291 -18.13 -3.67 -1.82
C SER A 291 -18.15 -3.07 -3.23
N VAL A 292 -16.99 -2.96 -3.89
CA VAL A 292 -16.86 -2.37 -5.24
C VAL A 292 -16.51 -3.42 -6.29
N LEU A 293 -16.19 -4.64 -5.90
CA LEU A 293 -15.82 -5.71 -6.81
C LEU A 293 -17.03 -6.46 -7.32
N THR A 294 -17.02 -6.76 -8.61
CA THR A 294 -17.93 -7.79 -9.15
C THR A 294 -17.51 -9.18 -8.64
N PRO A 295 -18.41 -10.17 -8.54
CA PRO A 295 -18.10 -11.51 -8.03
C PRO A 295 -17.00 -12.27 -8.81
N TYR A 296 -16.61 -11.79 -9.99
CA TYR A 296 -15.67 -12.45 -10.88
C TYR A 296 -14.25 -11.88 -10.71
N CYS A 297 -13.53 -12.35 -9.69
CA CYS A 297 -12.08 -12.14 -9.57
C CYS A 297 -11.34 -13.44 -9.92
N GLN A 298 -10.34 -13.38 -10.81
CA GLN A 298 -9.59 -14.57 -11.20
C GLN A 298 -8.48 -14.89 -10.20
N THR A 299 -7.69 -13.88 -9.82
CA THR A 299 -6.58 -14.02 -8.89
C THR A 299 -6.69 -13.00 -7.77
N VAL A 300 -6.47 -13.43 -6.54
CA VAL A 300 -6.35 -12.56 -5.36
C VAL A 300 -4.98 -12.77 -4.76
N ARG A 301 -4.23 -11.67 -4.59
CA ARG A 301 -2.90 -11.62 -3.99
C ARG A 301 -3.00 -10.92 -2.64
N ILE A 302 -2.61 -11.63 -1.60
CA ILE A 302 -2.66 -11.13 -0.24
C ILE A 302 -1.24 -11.03 0.28
N ARG A 303 -0.85 -9.82 0.71
CA ARG A 303 0.31 -9.62 1.57
C ARG A 303 -0.19 -9.76 2.99
N SER A 304 0.17 -10.85 3.65
CA SER A 304 -0.35 -11.20 4.97
C SER A 304 0.68 -10.84 6.03
N ILE A 305 0.34 -9.99 6.99
CA ILE A 305 1.20 -9.78 8.18
C ILE A 305 0.63 -10.47 9.43
N ALA A 306 -0.68 -10.74 9.45
CA ALA A 306 -1.40 -11.42 10.52
C ALA A 306 -2.21 -12.62 9.99
N SER A 307 -3.21 -13.06 10.77
CA SER A 307 -4.13 -14.13 10.38
C SER A 307 -5.10 -13.66 9.29
N LEU A 308 -5.17 -14.39 8.19
CA LEU A 308 -6.11 -14.13 7.10
C LEU A 308 -7.56 -14.41 7.53
N ASN A 309 -8.46 -13.44 7.31
CA ASN A 309 -9.90 -13.68 7.40
C ASN A 309 -10.38 -14.47 6.17
N CYS A 310 -10.52 -15.78 6.34
CA CYS A 310 -10.95 -16.73 5.30
C CYS A 310 -12.41 -16.53 4.84
N ASP A 311 -13.23 -15.75 5.56
CA ASP A 311 -14.65 -15.55 5.24
C ASP A 311 -14.92 -14.41 4.26
N SER A 312 -13.90 -13.60 3.91
CA SER A 312 -14.09 -12.56 2.88
C SER A 312 -14.58 -13.19 1.55
N PRO A 313 -15.68 -12.70 0.95
CA PRO A 313 -16.18 -13.22 -0.32
C PRO A 313 -15.14 -13.14 -1.45
N VAL A 314 -14.30 -12.11 -1.44
CA VAL A 314 -13.23 -11.93 -2.45
C VAL A 314 -12.20 -13.05 -2.34
N VAL A 315 -11.83 -13.41 -1.11
CA VAL A 315 -10.88 -14.50 -0.82
C VAL A 315 -11.49 -15.84 -1.20
N ARG A 316 -12.70 -16.15 -0.72
CA ARG A 316 -13.36 -17.45 -0.96
C ARG A 316 -13.62 -17.74 -2.44
N ASN A 317 -13.96 -16.71 -3.22
CA ASN A 317 -14.33 -16.87 -4.62
C ASN A 317 -13.14 -16.84 -5.60
N ALA A 318 -11.93 -16.53 -5.11
CA ALA A 318 -10.75 -16.46 -5.96
C ALA A 318 -10.42 -17.84 -6.57
N LYS A 319 -10.18 -17.89 -7.90
CA LYS A 319 -9.71 -19.13 -8.55
C LYS A 319 -8.25 -19.42 -8.19
N ILE A 320 -7.45 -18.37 -8.08
CA ILE A 320 -6.05 -18.45 -7.65
C ILE A 320 -5.90 -17.53 -6.45
N LEU A 321 -5.52 -18.08 -5.31
CA LEU A 321 -5.22 -17.33 -4.10
C LEU A 321 -3.70 -17.38 -3.87
N GLU A 322 -3.03 -16.23 -4.03
CA GLU A 322 -1.61 -16.07 -3.75
C GLU A 322 -1.47 -15.38 -2.39
N ILE A 323 -0.74 -16.00 -1.45
CA ILE A 323 -0.53 -15.49 -0.09
C ILE A 323 0.97 -15.36 0.14
N SER A 324 1.44 -14.13 0.36
CA SER A 324 2.81 -13.84 0.75
C SER A 324 2.82 -13.41 2.21
N THR A 325 3.47 -14.16 3.10
CA THR A 325 3.61 -13.72 4.51
C THR A 325 4.73 -12.71 4.63
N GLU A 326 4.48 -11.57 5.24
CA GLU A 326 5.52 -10.60 5.63
C GLU A 326 5.88 -10.75 7.12
N ASN A 327 5.28 -11.73 7.82
CA ASN A 327 5.56 -12.01 9.21
C ASN A 327 6.92 -12.73 9.39
N LEU A 328 7.68 -12.33 10.42
CA LEU A 328 8.92 -13.00 10.85
C LEU A 328 8.65 -14.34 11.55
N MET A 329 7.42 -14.57 12.01
CA MET A 329 6.96 -15.82 12.61
C MET A 329 6.26 -16.73 11.59
N TRP A 330 6.19 -18.04 11.91
CA TRP A 330 5.51 -19.03 11.07
C TRP A 330 4.05 -18.64 10.80
N PRO A 331 3.53 -18.81 9.57
CA PRO A 331 2.22 -18.30 9.19
C PRO A 331 1.08 -18.94 10.00
N THR A 332 0.13 -18.11 10.43
CA THR A 332 -1.09 -18.55 11.16
C THR A 332 -2.28 -18.81 10.24
N THR A 333 -2.12 -18.71 8.92
CA THR A 333 -3.23 -18.89 7.97
C THR A 333 -3.68 -20.36 7.92
N ASN A 334 -4.93 -20.62 8.30
CA ASN A 334 -5.52 -21.96 8.29
C ASN A 334 -5.90 -22.42 6.86
N LEU A 335 -5.10 -23.30 6.24
CA LEU A 335 -5.31 -23.75 4.86
C LEU A 335 -6.55 -24.62 4.68
N HIS A 336 -7.00 -25.29 5.75
CA HIS A 336 -8.21 -26.10 5.74
C HIS A 336 -9.49 -25.25 5.59
N GLN A 337 -9.43 -23.95 5.91
CA GLN A 337 -10.55 -23.02 5.75
C GLN A 337 -10.62 -22.41 4.35
N LEU A 338 -9.60 -22.62 3.51
CA LEU A 338 -9.50 -22.04 2.18
C LEU A 338 -10.03 -23.02 1.11
N PRO A 339 -11.22 -22.75 0.52
CA PRO A 339 -11.84 -23.63 -0.48
C PRO A 339 -11.21 -23.49 -1.87
N ASN A 340 -10.23 -22.60 -2.02
CA ASN A 340 -9.70 -22.17 -3.31
C ASN A 340 -9.08 -23.34 -4.11
N PRO A 341 -9.35 -23.40 -5.43
CA PRO A 341 -8.87 -24.49 -6.28
C PRO A 341 -7.35 -24.46 -6.50
N GLN A 342 -6.75 -23.27 -6.46
CA GLN A 342 -5.31 -23.08 -6.54
C GLN A 342 -4.86 -22.10 -5.46
N ILE A 343 -3.92 -22.55 -4.62
CA ILE A 343 -3.30 -21.74 -3.58
C ILE A 343 -1.79 -21.68 -3.85
N GLU A 344 -1.22 -20.49 -3.78
CA GLU A 344 0.22 -20.24 -3.91
C GLU A 344 0.72 -19.53 -2.65
N LEU A 345 1.74 -20.07 -2.00
CA LEU A 345 2.29 -19.56 -0.74
C LEU A 345 3.74 -19.12 -0.93
N SER A 346 4.10 -17.95 -0.43
CA SER A 346 5.49 -17.48 -0.36
C SER A 346 5.85 -16.92 1.01
N TYR A 347 7.07 -17.20 1.47
CA TYR A 347 7.54 -16.85 2.81
C TYR A 347 8.88 -16.10 2.75
N PRO A 348 8.89 -14.79 2.49
CA PRO A 348 10.12 -14.06 2.19
C PRO A 348 11.14 -13.84 3.31
N TYR A 349 10.76 -14.03 4.58
CA TYR A 349 11.58 -13.62 5.73
C TYR A 349 11.82 -14.76 6.72
N THR A 350 12.51 -15.82 6.30
CA THR A 350 12.48 -17.06 7.07
C THR A 350 13.79 -17.83 7.12
N ASP A 351 14.74 -17.32 7.91
CA ASP A 351 15.94 -18.07 8.31
C ASP A 351 15.62 -19.28 9.23
N GLN A 352 14.36 -19.42 9.67
CA GLN A 352 13.91 -20.43 10.64
C GLN A 352 12.89 -21.45 10.10
N ILE A 353 12.54 -21.43 8.79
CA ILE A 353 11.64 -22.46 8.25
C ILE A 353 12.38 -23.79 8.14
N THR A 354 11.90 -24.79 8.87
CA THR A 354 12.37 -26.16 8.72
C THR A 354 11.63 -26.87 7.58
N THR A 355 12.23 -27.93 7.03
CA THR A 355 11.57 -28.75 6.03
C THR A 355 10.25 -29.34 6.53
N ALA A 356 10.19 -29.72 7.82
CA ALA A 356 8.98 -30.25 8.43
C ALA A 356 7.80 -29.28 8.28
N ASN A 357 8.05 -27.98 8.46
CA ASN A 357 7.02 -26.96 8.34
C ASN A 357 6.41 -26.90 6.92
N TYR A 358 7.19 -27.11 5.85
CA TYR A 358 6.66 -27.20 4.49
C TYR A 358 5.74 -28.41 4.30
N PHE A 359 6.13 -29.56 4.88
CA PHE A 359 5.32 -30.77 4.83
C PHE A 359 4.02 -30.60 5.64
N ASP A 360 4.08 -29.95 6.80
CA ASP A 360 2.91 -29.63 7.62
C ASP A 360 1.87 -28.78 6.88
N ARG A 361 2.29 -27.83 6.03
CA ARG A 361 1.35 -27.07 5.18
C ARG A 361 0.67 -27.96 4.15
N ILE A 362 1.38 -28.94 3.60
CA ILE A 362 0.77 -29.90 2.67
C ILE A 362 -0.25 -30.76 3.40
N THR A 363 0.09 -31.31 4.57
CA THR A 363 -0.82 -32.17 5.34
C THR A 363 -2.05 -31.40 5.82
N GLU A 364 -1.86 -30.17 6.30
CA GLU A 364 -2.95 -29.26 6.67
C GLU A 364 -3.84 -28.95 5.46
N TRP A 365 -3.27 -28.62 4.30
CA TRP A 365 -4.05 -28.37 3.09
C TRP A 365 -4.85 -29.60 2.66
N LEU A 366 -4.28 -30.80 2.82
CA LEU A 366 -4.90 -32.09 2.50
C LEU A 366 -5.93 -32.57 3.55
N SER A 367 -6.08 -31.88 4.68
CA SER A 367 -7.00 -32.27 5.76
C SER A 367 -8.49 -32.19 5.40
N ILE A 368 -8.83 -31.58 4.25
CA ILE A 368 -10.19 -31.50 3.71
C ILE A 368 -10.28 -32.21 2.35
N ASP A 369 -11.48 -32.69 1.99
CA ASP A 369 -11.68 -33.30 0.67
C ASP A 369 -11.63 -32.23 -0.43
N ARG A 370 -10.64 -32.36 -1.32
CA ARG A 370 -10.42 -31.44 -2.45
C ARG A 370 -10.74 -32.10 -3.78
N PHE A 371 -11.25 -31.31 -4.72
CA PHE A 371 -11.59 -31.83 -6.06
C PHE A 371 -10.33 -32.15 -6.87
N ILE A 372 -10.46 -33.07 -7.83
CA ILE A 372 -9.37 -33.46 -8.73
C ILE A 372 -8.91 -32.26 -9.55
N GLY A 373 -7.60 -32.00 -9.54
CA GLY A 373 -7.01 -30.85 -10.20
C GLY A 373 -6.70 -29.67 -9.27
N SER A 374 -7.12 -29.72 -8.00
CA SER A 374 -6.69 -28.75 -6.97
C SER A 374 -5.18 -28.70 -6.85
N LYS A 375 -4.62 -27.51 -6.62
CA LYS A 375 -3.17 -27.30 -6.54
C LYS A 375 -2.79 -26.46 -5.33
N LEU A 376 -1.69 -26.86 -4.69
CA LEU A 376 -0.96 -26.06 -3.73
C LEU A 376 0.45 -25.86 -4.27
N SER A 377 0.92 -24.61 -4.32
CA SER A 377 2.31 -24.29 -4.62
C SER A 377 2.93 -23.57 -3.43
N ILE A 378 4.14 -23.94 -3.04
CA ILE A 378 4.88 -23.28 -1.96
C ILE A 378 6.26 -22.90 -2.51
N MET A 379 6.64 -21.64 -2.37
CA MET A 379 7.97 -21.17 -2.75
C MET A 379 9.03 -21.73 -1.79
N LEU A 380 10.17 -22.15 -2.33
CA LEU A 380 11.27 -22.75 -1.60
C LEU A 380 12.59 -22.02 -1.90
N ASP A 381 13.43 -21.89 -0.88
CA ASP A 381 14.75 -21.26 -1.00
C ASP A 381 15.78 -22.21 -1.62
N THR A 382 15.75 -23.50 -1.24
CA THR A 382 16.77 -24.48 -1.62
C THR A 382 16.19 -25.73 -2.28
N GLU A 383 17.00 -26.39 -3.12
CA GLU A 383 16.65 -27.68 -3.72
C GLU A 383 16.55 -28.78 -2.64
N ASP A 384 17.44 -28.74 -1.65
CA ASP A 384 17.52 -29.69 -0.53
C ASP A 384 16.22 -29.75 0.28
N ALA A 385 15.60 -28.59 0.54
CA ALA A 385 14.28 -28.54 1.18
C ALA A 385 13.23 -29.29 0.35
N GLY A 386 13.26 -29.15 -0.97
CA GLY A 386 12.37 -29.88 -1.87
C GLY A 386 12.53 -31.39 -1.78
N GLU A 387 13.77 -31.89 -1.79
CA GLU A 387 14.04 -33.34 -1.70
C GLU A 387 13.62 -33.92 -0.35
N LYS A 388 13.95 -33.24 0.77
CA LYS A 388 13.56 -33.68 2.10
C LYS A 388 12.04 -33.72 2.30
N VAL A 389 11.28 -32.80 1.69
CA VAL A 389 9.80 -32.90 1.66
C VAL A 389 9.33 -34.16 0.94
N LEU A 390 9.96 -34.53 -0.18
CA LEU A 390 9.62 -35.77 -0.88
C LEU A 390 9.95 -37.01 -0.03
N GLU A 391 11.06 -37.01 0.72
CA GLU A 391 11.41 -38.09 1.66
C GLU A 391 10.38 -38.27 2.77
N MET A 392 9.90 -37.17 3.35
CA MET A 392 8.81 -37.20 4.33
C MET A 392 7.52 -37.74 3.72
N ALA A 393 7.15 -37.29 2.51
CA ALA A 393 5.98 -37.81 1.81
C ALA A 393 6.08 -39.33 1.57
N ARG A 394 7.25 -39.84 1.16
CA ARG A 394 7.51 -41.29 0.98
C ARG A 394 7.34 -42.06 2.31
N SER A 395 7.85 -41.50 3.40
CA SER A 395 7.85 -42.15 4.72
C SER A 395 6.48 -42.15 5.39
N SER A 396 5.66 -41.14 5.13
CA SER A 396 4.30 -41.01 5.66
C SER A 396 3.26 -41.94 5.01
N SER A 397 3.58 -42.55 3.86
CA SER A 397 2.70 -43.48 3.16
C SER A 397 2.69 -44.84 3.89
N SER A 398 1.54 -45.23 4.45
CA SER A 398 1.34 -46.51 5.15
C SER A 398 1.64 -47.74 4.29
N GLU A 399 1.57 -47.60 2.97
CA GLU A 399 1.89 -48.65 2.00
C GLU A 399 3.00 -48.13 1.07
N ARG A 400 4.27 -48.43 1.37
CA ARG A 400 5.41 -48.07 0.51
C ARG A 400 5.27 -48.59 -0.93
N ALA A 401 4.52 -49.68 -1.13
CA ALA A 401 4.23 -50.27 -2.44
C ALA A 401 3.39 -49.36 -3.35
N ASN A 402 2.65 -48.40 -2.79
CA ASN A 402 1.75 -47.50 -3.53
C ASN A 402 2.37 -46.13 -3.84
N CYS A 403 3.68 -45.98 -3.59
CA CYS A 403 4.45 -44.77 -3.88
C CYS A 403 5.24 -44.93 -5.18
N ARG A 404 5.00 -44.07 -6.19
CA ARG A 404 5.84 -43.99 -7.40
C ARG A 404 6.74 -42.76 -7.30
N SER A 405 8.06 -42.98 -7.34
CA SER A 405 9.07 -41.93 -7.18
C SER A 405 9.82 -41.68 -8.50
N PHE A 406 10.08 -40.41 -8.76
CA PHE A 406 10.93 -39.88 -9.83
C PHE A 406 11.92 -38.89 -9.21
N LYS A 407 13.00 -38.55 -9.91
CA LYS A 407 14.10 -37.71 -9.40
C LYS A 407 13.67 -36.45 -8.63
N ARG A 408 12.56 -35.81 -9.00
CA ARG A 408 12.02 -34.61 -8.31
C ARG A 408 10.51 -34.67 -8.09
N CYS A 409 9.94 -35.87 -8.02
CA CYS A 409 8.51 -36.02 -7.86
C CYS A 409 8.13 -37.33 -7.18
N VAL A 410 7.14 -37.28 -6.31
CA VAL A 410 6.54 -38.43 -5.66
C VAL A 410 5.03 -38.44 -5.91
N ARG A 411 4.50 -39.62 -6.19
CA ARG A 411 3.07 -39.88 -6.19
C ARG A 411 2.74 -40.77 -5.00
N VAL A 412 1.77 -40.36 -4.20
CA VAL A 412 1.29 -41.12 -3.04
C VAL A 412 -0.20 -41.38 -3.19
N ARG A 413 -0.65 -42.59 -2.84
CA ARG A 413 -2.06 -42.93 -2.75
C ARG A 413 -2.72 -42.08 -1.68
N TRP A 414 -3.86 -41.48 -1.99
CA TRP A 414 -4.61 -40.65 -1.05
C TRP A 414 -6.03 -41.19 -0.83
N GLN A 415 -6.73 -40.61 0.13
CA GLN A 415 -8.09 -40.96 0.48
C GLN A 415 -9.06 -40.76 -0.70
N ASN A 416 -10.22 -41.43 -0.63
CA ASN A 416 -11.36 -41.23 -1.54
C ASN A 416 -11.05 -41.49 -3.03
N GLY A 417 -10.20 -42.47 -3.34
CA GLY A 417 -9.89 -42.84 -4.73
C GLY A 417 -9.14 -41.74 -5.49
N LYS A 418 -8.40 -40.90 -4.77
CA LYS A 418 -7.53 -39.85 -5.32
C LYS A 418 -6.07 -40.20 -5.03
N ASP A 419 -5.16 -39.66 -5.82
CA ASP A 419 -3.74 -39.69 -5.50
C ASP A 419 -3.23 -38.25 -5.39
N ILE A 420 -2.15 -38.07 -4.65
CA ILE A 420 -1.43 -36.80 -4.58
C ILE A 420 -0.13 -36.92 -5.38
N ARG A 421 0.19 -35.87 -6.12
CA ARG A 421 1.48 -35.71 -6.78
C ARG A 421 2.20 -34.51 -6.19
N ILE A 422 3.36 -34.73 -5.60
CA ILE A 422 4.23 -33.69 -5.04
C ILE A 422 5.50 -33.66 -5.87
N CYS A 423 5.80 -32.53 -6.50
CA CYS A 423 7.05 -32.34 -7.22
C CYS A 423 7.68 -30.99 -6.83
N TYR A 424 9.00 -30.86 -6.87
CA TYR A 424 9.65 -29.55 -6.81
C TYR A 424 10.30 -29.20 -8.16
N VAL A 425 10.21 -27.92 -8.56
CA VAL A 425 10.71 -27.43 -9.85
C VAL A 425 11.43 -26.11 -9.68
N LYS A 426 12.40 -25.84 -10.56
CA LYS A 426 13.10 -24.56 -10.57
C LYS A 426 12.12 -23.42 -10.89
N ASN A 427 12.16 -22.37 -10.08
CA ASN A 427 11.44 -21.13 -10.32
C ASN A 427 12.10 -20.40 -11.49
N LYS A 428 11.33 -20.16 -12.56
CA LYS A 428 11.83 -19.46 -13.76
C LYS A 428 11.75 -17.94 -13.64
N LYS A 429 11.06 -17.42 -12.61
CA LYS A 429 10.99 -15.98 -12.34
C LYS A 429 12.25 -15.59 -11.55
N ARG A 430 12.88 -14.46 -11.89
CA ARG A 430 13.94 -13.85 -11.05
C ARG A 430 13.29 -13.45 -9.73
N SER A 431 13.48 -14.27 -8.71
CA SER A 431 12.88 -14.15 -7.38
C SER A 431 13.89 -14.71 -6.38
N GLN A 432 13.83 -14.26 -5.13
CA GLN A 432 14.67 -14.80 -4.06
C GLN A 432 14.45 -16.32 -3.85
N PHE A 433 13.27 -16.82 -4.19
CA PHE A 433 12.96 -18.26 -4.18
C PHE A 433 13.38 -18.91 -5.50
N GLU A 434 14.38 -19.78 -5.45
CA GLU A 434 14.87 -20.51 -6.63
C GLU A 434 14.01 -21.72 -7.00
N TRP A 435 13.19 -22.22 -6.08
CA TRP A 435 12.43 -23.46 -6.25
C TRP A 435 10.95 -23.29 -5.88
N ILE A 436 10.11 -24.15 -6.43
CA ILE A 436 8.67 -24.20 -6.15
C ILE A 436 8.28 -25.65 -5.90
N LEU A 437 7.77 -25.92 -4.71
CA LEU A 437 7.10 -27.15 -4.37
C LEU A 437 5.66 -27.11 -4.90
N LYS A 438 5.25 -28.14 -5.64
CA LYS A 438 3.95 -28.23 -6.29
C LYS A 438 3.26 -29.52 -5.87
N THR A 439 2.15 -29.37 -5.17
CA THR A 439 1.26 -30.46 -4.80
C THR A 439 -0.02 -30.38 -5.63
N ARG A 440 -0.46 -31.52 -6.18
CA ARG A 440 -1.68 -31.59 -7.00
C ARG A 440 -2.48 -32.84 -6.67
N ILE A 441 -3.80 -32.68 -6.56
CA ILE A 441 -4.74 -33.80 -6.51
C ILE A 441 -4.95 -34.35 -7.92
N ILE A 442 -4.75 -35.65 -8.10
CA ILE A 442 -4.95 -36.36 -9.36
C ILE A 442 -5.89 -37.56 -9.15
N LYS A 443 -6.45 -38.07 -10.25
CA LYS A 443 -7.26 -39.29 -10.22
C LYS A 443 -6.35 -40.49 -9.86
N ALA A 444 -6.85 -41.40 -9.06
CA ALA A 444 -6.22 -42.70 -8.87
C ALA A 444 -6.00 -43.40 -10.22
N GLU A 445 -4.85 -44.02 -10.40
CA GLU A 445 -4.73 -45.06 -11.41
C GLU A 445 -5.41 -46.32 -10.88
N ALA A 446 -6.15 -46.98 -11.77
CA ALA A 446 -6.80 -48.25 -11.48
C ALA A 446 -5.78 -49.37 -11.30
#